data_AF-A0A5E4I7G0-F1
#
_entry.id   AF-A0A5E4I7G0-F1
#
_cell.length_a   1.000
_cell.length_b   1.000
_cell.length_c   1.000
_cell.angle_alpha   90.00
_cell.angle_beta   90.00
_cell.angle_gamma   90.00
#
_symmetry.space_group_name_H-M   'P 1'
#
loop_
_entity.id
_entity.type
_entity.pdbx_description
1 polymer ?
#
loop_
_entity_poly.entity_id
_entity_poly.type
_entity_poly.pdbx_seq_one_letter_code
_entity_poly.pdbx_strand_id
1 'polypeptide(L)'
;MKVEISKYMNSGNGFLILGILWLIFWLGPALFLFTEDSRWGHNFAIPILFVIVGLAYNVDKNSCQILAAVASFMTIPTLLGFWSWYTATVVAFVFLALFFMLFVAEYKRPTELINPNKRLNFWLKKHAMTFAYLGLVHMTFIFFFVRWYNSTVFQEYLPFEHHVSTSVFNGMLVVLTVLAIIERNIKKISVFNIEKFGFSWSILMVIIPLLAIQILGQ
;
A
#
# COMPACT_ATOMS: atom_id res chain seq x y z
N MET A 1 11.28 -27.19 14.91
CA MET A 1 11.35 -25.72 14.99
C MET A 1 9.92 -25.18 14.86
N LYS A 2 9.28 -24.72 15.94
CA LYS A 2 7.94 -24.12 15.84
C LYS A 2 8.11 -22.72 15.27
N VAL A 3 7.62 -22.49 14.05
CA VAL A 3 7.54 -21.14 13.50
C VAL A 3 6.53 -20.38 14.34
N GLU A 4 6.97 -19.37 15.10
CA GLU A 4 6.06 -18.47 15.82
C GLU A 4 5.41 -17.51 14.82
N ILE A 5 4.35 -17.99 14.16
CA ILE A 5 3.56 -17.24 13.16
C ILE A 5 3.13 -15.88 13.72
N SER A 6 2.87 -15.78 15.02
CA SER A 6 2.47 -14.54 15.70
C SER A 6 3.44 -13.38 15.50
N LYS A 7 4.74 -13.63 15.34
CA LYS A 7 5.73 -12.57 15.11
C LYS A 7 5.55 -11.87 13.75
N TYR A 8 4.94 -12.57 12.80
CA TYR A 8 4.69 -12.06 11.45
C TYR A 8 3.29 -11.46 11.28
N MET A 9 2.42 -11.55 12.30
CA MET A 9 1.06 -11.00 12.24
C MET A 9 1.04 -9.53 12.67
N ASN A 10 1.51 -8.65 11.79
CA ASN A 10 1.51 -7.19 11.97
C ASN A 10 1.03 -6.46 10.70
N SER A 11 0.66 -5.18 10.81
CA SER A 11 0.12 -4.41 9.69
C SER A 11 1.11 -4.26 8.53
N GLY A 12 2.42 -4.22 8.79
CA GLY A 12 3.44 -4.17 7.73
C GLY A 12 3.41 -5.41 6.84
N ASN A 13 3.42 -6.60 7.44
CA ASN A 13 3.23 -7.84 6.71
C ASN A 13 1.83 -7.95 6.10
N GLY A 14 0.83 -7.34 6.74
CA GLY A 14 -0.50 -7.21 6.18
C GLY A 14 -0.51 -6.46 4.86
N PHE A 15 0.10 -5.27 4.79
CA PHE A 15 0.27 -4.51 3.56
C PHE A 15 1.13 -5.25 2.52
N LEU A 16 2.18 -5.95 2.95
CA LEU A 16 3.01 -6.74 2.05
C LEU A 16 2.21 -7.85 1.36
N ILE A 17 1.47 -8.64 2.14
CA ILE A 17 0.61 -9.71 1.61
C ILE A 17 -0.48 -9.12 0.74
N LEU A 18 -1.11 -8.02 1.16
CA LEU A 18 -2.11 -7.32 0.37
C LEU A 18 -1.56 -6.94 -1.00
N GLY A 19 -0.38 -6.30 -1.05
CA GLY A 19 0.29 -5.93 -2.29
C GLY A 19 0.65 -7.13 -3.18
N ILE A 20 1.18 -8.21 -2.61
CA ILE A 20 1.53 -9.42 -3.37
C ILE A 20 0.26 -10.07 -3.96
N LEU A 21 -0.77 -10.27 -3.14
CA LEU A 21 -2.00 -10.94 -3.57
C LEU A 21 -2.78 -10.10 -4.58
N TRP A 22 -2.82 -8.78 -4.44
CA TRP A 22 -3.40 -7.90 -5.46
C TRP A 22 -2.61 -7.90 -6.75
N LEU A 23 -1.28 -7.93 -6.69
CA LEU A 23 -0.48 -8.04 -7.91
C LEU A 23 -0.77 -9.36 -8.65
N ILE A 24 -0.85 -10.48 -7.91
CA ILE A 24 -1.23 -11.78 -8.48
C ILE A 24 -2.64 -11.73 -9.08
N PHE A 25 -3.60 -11.10 -8.40
CA PHE A 25 -4.96 -10.94 -8.89
C PHE A 25 -5.01 -10.20 -10.23
N TRP A 26 -4.26 -9.10 -10.37
CA TRP A 26 -4.21 -8.32 -11.60
C TRP A 26 -3.40 -8.96 -12.73
N LEU A 27 -2.40 -9.78 -12.40
CA LEU A 27 -1.64 -10.55 -13.40
C LEU A 27 -2.34 -11.83 -13.86
N GLY A 28 -3.41 -12.26 -13.17
CA GLY A 28 -4.14 -13.47 -13.49
C GLY A 28 -5.64 -13.19 -13.63
N PRO A 29 -6.45 -13.42 -12.59
CA PRO A 29 -7.92 -13.33 -12.68
C PRO A 29 -8.47 -12.06 -13.30
N ALA A 30 -7.89 -10.87 -13.02
CA ALA A 30 -8.38 -9.59 -13.52
C ALA A 30 -7.63 -9.08 -14.76
N LEU A 31 -6.72 -9.87 -15.35
CA LEU A 31 -5.94 -9.45 -16.50
C LEU A 31 -6.82 -9.10 -17.71
N PHE A 32 -7.97 -9.77 -17.85
CA PHE A 32 -8.90 -9.50 -18.96
C PHE A 32 -9.42 -8.06 -18.97
N LEU A 33 -9.68 -7.46 -17.80
CA LEU A 33 -10.12 -6.06 -17.68
C LEU A 33 -9.08 -5.10 -18.27
N PHE A 34 -7.80 -5.38 -18.04
CA PHE A 34 -6.70 -4.61 -18.62
C PHE A 34 -6.57 -4.80 -20.12
N THR A 35 -6.79 -6.02 -20.63
CA THR A 35 -6.73 -6.27 -22.08
C THR A 35 -7.88 -5.62 -22.84
N GLU A 36 -9.05 -5.48 -22.20
CA GLU A 36 -10.21 -4.78 -22.76
C GLU A 36 -10.08 -3.26 -22.66
N ASP A 37 -9.56 -2.76 -21.54
CA ASP A 37 -9.29 -1.34 -21.32
C ASP A 37 -7.98 -1.14 -20.54
N SER A 38 -6.95 -0.71 -21.26
CA SER A 38 -5.60 -0.52 -20.69
C SER A 38 -5.54 0.50 -19.55
N ARG A 39 -6.56 1.37 -19.41
CA ARG A 39 -6.63 2.34 -18.30
C ARG A 39 -6.70 1.64 -16.94
N TRP A 40 -7.16 0.40 -16.86
CA TRP A 40 -7.10 -0.42 -15.64
C TRP A 40 -5.68 -0.69 -15.14
N GLY A 41 -4.64 -0.45 -15.95
CA GLY A 41 -3.26 -0.79 -15.64
C GLY A 41 -2.67 -0.04 -14.43
N HIS A 42 -3.29 1.04 -13.95
CA HIS A 42 -2.88 1.71 -12.71
C HIS A 42 -2.91 0.74 -11.50
N ASN A 43 -3.70 -0.33 -11.59
CA ASN A 43 -3.75 -1.42 -10.63
C ASN A 43 -2.54 -2.35 -10.62
N PHE A 44 -1.57 -2.20 -11.53
CA PHE A 44 -0.25 -2.82 -11.38
C PHE A 44 0.69 -1.99 -10.50
N ALA A 45 0.58 -0.67 -10.56
CA ALA A 45 1.41 0.25 -9.78
C ALA A 45 1.05 0.23 -8.29
N ILE A 46 -0.24 0.28 -7.96
CA ILE A 46 -0.73 0.36 -6.57
C ILE A 46 -0.25 -0.82 -5.70
N PRO A 47 -0.37 -2.09 -6.13
CA PRO A 47 0.12 -3.23 -5.35
C PRO A 47 1.63 -3.19 -5.11
N ILE A 48 2.41 -2.68 -6.07
CA ILE A 48 3.85 -2.47 -5.90
C ILE A 48 4.11 -1.46 -4.76
N LEU A 49 3.34 -0.38 -4.67
CA LEU A 49 3.45 0.58 -3.57
C LEU A 49 3.11 -0.06 -2.21
N PHE A 50 2.09 -0.92 -2.15
CA PHE A 50 1.78 -1.70 -0.95
C PHE A 50 2.95 -2.61 -0.55
N VAL A 51 3.60 -3.27 -1.51
CA VAL A 51 4.81 -4.10 -1.26
C VAL A 51 5.94 -3.24 -0.69
N ILE A 52 6.23 -2.08 -1.29
CA ILE A 52 7.29 -1.17 -0.78
C ILE A 52 7.01 -0.77 0.66
N VAL A 53 5.79 -0.35 0.97
CA VAL A 53 5.41 0.06 2.34
C VAL A 53 5.46 -1.12 3.32
N GLY A 54 5.01 -2.31 2.90
CA GLY A 54 5.06 -3.52 3.73
C GLY A 54 6.50 -4.00 4.01
N LEU A 55 7.39 -3.93 3.03
CA LEU A 55 8.81 -4.21 3.22
C LEU A 55 9.46 -3.17 4.14
N ALA A 56 9.20 -1.88 3.90
CA ALA A 56 9.77 -0.78 4.69
C ALA A 56 9.39 -0.83 6.17
N TYR A 57 8.21 -1.35 6.50
CA TYR A 57 7.82 -1.58 7.89
C TYR A 57 8.80 -2.50 8.64
N ASN A 58 9.26 -3.55 7.96
CA ASN A 58 10.15 -4.56 8.53
C ASN A 58 11.64 -4.15 8.46
N VAL A 59 11.95 -3.09 7.71
CA VAL A 59 13.30 -2.55 7.58
C VAL A 59 13.45 -1.33 8.48
N ASP A 60 14.17 -1.48 9.59
CA ASP A 60 14.46 -0.38 10.49
C ASP A 60 15.60 0.51 9.98
N LYS A 61 15.42 1.13 8.81
CA LYS A 61 16.38 2.04 8.18
C LYS A 61 15.68 3.29 7.65
N ASN A 62 16.18 4.47 8.01
CA ASN A 62 15.57 5.75 7.63
C ASN A 62 15.46 5.91 6.10
N SER A 63 16.48 5.51 5.35
CA SER A 63 16.48 5.66 3.88
C SER A 63 15.32 4.88 3.23
N CYS A 64 15.10 3.64 3.67
CA CYS A 64 14.04 2.77 3.20
C CYS A 64 12.65 3.29 3.59
N GLN A 65 12.49 3.78 4.83
CA GLN A 65 11.22 4.32 5.32
C GLN A 65 10.86 5.66 4.66
N ILE A 66 11.84 6.53 4.41
CA ILE A 66 11.64 7.79 3.68
C ILE A 66 11.27 7.49 2.23
N LEU A 67 11.97 6.56 1.57
CA LEU A 67 11.64 6.16 0.20
C LEU A 67 10.22 5.61 0.11
N ALA A 68 9.81 4.76 1.06
CA ALA A 68 8.46 4.23 1.10
C ALA A 68 7.40 5.32 1.31
N ALA A 69 7.69 6.33 2.14
CA ALA A 69 6.83 7.49 2.29
C ALA A 69 6.67 8.22 0.95
N VAL A 70 7.76 8.58 0.28
CA VAL A 70 7.73 9.26 -1.03
C VAL A 70 7.00 8.41 -2.07
N ALA A 71 7.32 7.13 -2.18
CA ALA A 71 6.69 6.21 -3.12
C ALA A 71 5.18 6.08 -2.88
N SER A 72 4.73 6.04 -1.62
CA SER A 72 3.31 5.93 -1.30
C SER A 72 2.48 7.13 -1.78
N PHE A 73 3.04 8.34 -1.83
CA PHE A 73 2.36 9.53 -2.34
C PHE A 73 2.21 9.52 -3.86
N MET A 74 2.87 8.60 -4.56
CA MET A 74 2.70 8.38 -5.99
C MET A 74 1.27 7.88 -6.33
N THR A 75 0.50 7.43 -5.34
CA THR A 75 -0.95 7.16 -5.48
C THR A 75 -1.71 8.40 -5.95
N ILE A 76 -1.30 9.61 -5.55
CA ILE A 76 -1.98 10.86 -5.87
C ILE A 76 -1.97 11.16 -7.38
N PRO A 77 -0.82 11.38 -8.04
CA PRO A 77 -0.80 11.65 -9.47
C PRO A 77 -1.36 10.48 -10.29
N THR A 78 -1.20 9.24 -9.82
CA THR A 78 -1.74 8.05 -10.49
C THR A 78 -3.27 8.04 -10.49
N LEU A 79 -3.91 8.33 -9.34
CA LEU A 79 -5.36 8.28 -9.20
C LEU A 79 -6.05 9.60 -9.56
N LEU A 80 -5.29 10.67 -9.80
CA LEU A 80 -5.78 11.87 -10.46
C LEU A 80 -5.55 11.86 -11.98
N GLY A 81 -5.05 10.75 -12.54
CA GLY A 81 -4.87 10.61 -13.97
C GLY A 81 -3.88 11.63 -14.55
N PHE A 82 -2.81 11.97 -13.83
CA PHE A 82 -1.79 12.91 -14.33
C PHE A 82 -0.82 12.25 -15.32
N TRP A 83 -0.84 10.93 -15.42
CA TRP A 83 -0.01 10.16 -16.35
C TRP A 83 -0.68 8.83 -16.72
N SER A 84 -0.10 8.17 -17.72
CA SER A 84 -0.54 6.84 -18.14
C SER A 84 -0.27 5.76 -17.08
N TRP A 85 -1.00 4.64 -17.19
CA TRP A 85 -0.76 3.45 -16.37
C TRP A 85 0.67 2.92 -16.53
N TYR A 86 1.24 3.03 -17.74
CA TYR A 86 2.59 2.57 -18.05
C TYR A 86 3.61 3.39 -17.25
N THR A 87 3.49 4.72 -17.30
CA THR A 87 4.32 5.63 -16.49
C THR A 87 4.20 5.32 -15.00
N ALA A 88 2.96 5.17 -14.48
CA ALA A 88 2.72 4.85 -13.08
C ALA A 88 3.42 3.54 -12.65
N THR A 89 3.32 2.51 -13.49
CA THR A 89 3.87 1.17 -13.21
C THR A 89 5.40 1.18 -13.27
N VAL A 90 5.98 1.81 -14.29
CA VAL A 90 7.43 1.97 -14.41
C VAL A 90 8.00 2.73 -13.21
N VAL A 91 7.38 3.85 -12.82
CA VAL A 91 7.85 4.63 -11.66
C VAL A 91 7.73 3.82 -10.37
N ALA A 92 6.64 3.05 -10.18
CA ALA A 92 6.50 2.16 -9.03
C ALA A 92 7.60 1.09 -8.99
N PHE A 93 7.96 0.48 -10.14
CA PHE A 93 9.07 -0.46 -10.24
C PHE A 93 10.42 0.21 -9.97
N VAL A 94 10.64 1.43 -10.44
CA VAL A 94 11.85 2.20 -10.13
C VAL A 94 11.96 2.42 -8.62
N PHE A 95 10.88 2.80 -7.94
CA PHE A 95 10.86 2.90 -6.48
C PHE A 95 11.14 1.57 -5.78
N LEU A 96 10.57 0.47 -6.27
CA LEU A 96 10.83 -0.87 -5.73
C LEU A 96 12.31 -1.26 -5.90
N ALA A 97 12.89 -1.00 -7.07
CA ALA A 97 14.31 -1.25 -7.33
C ALA A 97 15.21 -0.39 -6.44
N LEU A 98 14.90 0.90 -6.28
CA LEU A 98 15.59 1.80 -5.37
C LEU A 98 15.50 1.31 -3.92
N PHE A 99 14.34 0.80 -3.51
CA PHE A 99 14.16 0.23 -2.18
C PHE A 99 15.12 -0.95 -1.95
N PHE A 100 15.18 -1.88 -2.89
CA PHE A 100 16.10 -3.02 -2.77
C PHE A 100 17.57 -2.59 -2.80
N MET A 101 17.93 -1.62 -3.64
CA MET A 101 19.30 -1.07 -3.66
C MET A 101 19.68 -0.45 -2.31
N LEU A 102 18.79 0.36 -1.71
CA LEU A 102 19.01 0.92 -0.38
C LEU A 102 19.09 -0.17 0.71
N PHE A 103 18.18 -1.12 0.69
CA PHE A 103 18.18 -2.24 1.62
C PHE A 103 19.50 -3.03 1.58
N VAL A 104 19.94 -3.42 0.38
CA VAL A 104 21.20 -4.15 0.18
C VAL A 104 22.39 -3.28 0.60
N ALA A 105 22.41 -2.01 0.22
CA ALA A 105 23.47 -1.08 0.57
C ALA A 105 23.58 -0.89 2.10
N GLU A 106 22.48 -0.95 2.84
CA GLU A 106 22.45 -0.76 4.29
C GLU A 106 22.49 -2.04 5.13
N TYR A 107 22.32 -3.22 4.51
CA TYR A 107 22.14 -4.49 5.23
C TYR A 107 23.25 -4.80 6.23
N LYS A 108 24.50 -4.43 5.93
CA LYS A 108 25.67 -4.67 6.82
C LYS A 108 26.33 -3.39 7.30
N ARG A 109 25.75 -2.21 7.07
CA ARG A 109 26.40 -0.97 7.47
C ARG A 109 26.24 -0.74 8.98
N PRO A 110 27.31 -0.33 9.68
CA PRO A 110 27.25 0.04 11.09
C PRO A 110 26.50 1.36 11.31
N THR A 111 26.50 2.24 10.30
CA THR A 111 25.81 3.53 10.30
C THR A 111 24.84 3.61 9.13
N GLU A 112 23.65 4.17 9.37
CA GLU A 112 22.66 4.41 8.32
C GLU A 112 23.17 5.44 7.31
N LEU A 113 22.77 5.30 6.04
CA LEU A 113 23.02 6.26 4.97
C LEU A 113 22.42 7.63 5.31
N ILE A 114 21.24 7.63 5.92
CA ILE A 114 20.57 8.83 6.44
C ILE A 114 20.65 8.77 7.96
N ASN A 115 21.69 9.40 8.53
CA ASN A 115 21.94 9.44 9.97
C ASN A 115 21.91 10.89 10.49
N PRO A 116 20.72 11.48 10.66
CA PRO A 116 20.59 12.83 11.17
C PRO A 116 20.86 12.90 12.67
N ASN A 117 20.81 14.12 13.25
CA ASN A 117 20.90 14.28 14.70
C ASN A 117 19.84 13.46 15.46
N LYS A 118 20.09 13.19 16.75
CA LYS A 118 19.24 12.30 17.58
C LYS A 118 17.75 12.67 17.55
N ARG A 119 17.43 13.96 17.58
CA ARG A 119 16.04 14.45 17.60
C ARG A 119 15.33 14.15 16.28
N LEU A 120 15.96 14.46 15.16
CA LEU A 120 15.40 14.19 13.84
C LEU A 120 15.34 12.68 13.55
N ASN A 121 16.35 11.91 13.97
CA ASN A 121 16.33 10.45 13.83
C ASN A 121 15.13 9.83 14.56
N PHE A 122 14.91 10.20 15.82
CA PHE A 122 13.74 9.75 16.59
C PHE A 122 12.42 10.11 15.90
N TRP A 123 12.32 11.35 15.39
CA TRP A 123 11.14 11.79 14.67
C TRP A 123 10.89 10.97 13.40
N LEU A 124 11.92 10.73 12.58
CA LEU A 124 11.81 9.94 11.35
C LEU A 124 11.36 8.50 11.63
N LYS A 125 12.02 7.81 12.58
CA LYS A 125 11.67 6.43 12.96
C LYS A 125 10.21 6.30 13.44
N LYS A 126 9.68 7.36 14.04
CA LYS A 126 8.29 7.39 14.50
C LYS A 126 7.31 7.71 13.37
N HIS A 127 7.63 8.69 12.52
CA HIS A 127 6.66 9.30 11.62
C HIS A 127 6.78 8.89 10.15
N ALA A 128 7.94 8.45 9.65
CA ALA A 128 8.14 8.13 8.24
C ALA A 128 7.12 7.07 7.74
N MET A 129 6.96 5.97 8.48
CA MET A 129 5.94 4.97 8.14
C MET A 129 4.50 5.47 8.30
N THR A 130 4.25 6.41 9.23
CA THR A 130 2.93 7.06 9.32
C THR A 130 2.62 7.83 8.04
N PHE A 131 3.58 8.59 7.51
CA PHE A 131 3.42 9.26 6.22
C PHE A 131 3.24 8.28 5.07
N ALA A 132 3.93 7.12 5.10
CA ALA A 132 3.72 6.08 4.09
C ALA A 132 2.29 5.53 4.09
N TYR A 133 1.71 5.27 5.27
CA TYR A 133 0.32 4.85 5.38
C TYR A 133 -0.66 5.95 4.96
N LEU A 134 -0.34 7.20 5.32
CA LEU A 134 -1.13 8.34 4.86
C LEU A 134 -1.10 8.45 3.33
N GLY A 135 0.06 8.32 2.68
CA GLY A 135 0.15 8.32 1.22
C GLY A 135 -0.68 7.21 0.57
N LEU A 136 -0.72 6.02 1.16
CA LEU A 136 -1.61 4.94 0.68
C LEU A 136 -3.10 5.25 0.87
N VAL A 137 -3.53 5.80 2.01
CA VAL A 137 -4.97 6.09 2.22
C VAL A 137 -5.49 7.26 1.38
N HIS A 138 -4.62 8.11 0.83
CA HIS A 138 -5.04 9.13 -0.14
C HIS A 138 -5.73 8.49 -1.35
N MET A 139 -5.42 7.24 -1.71
CA MET A 139 -6.14 6.51 -2.74
C MET A 139 -7.64 6.49 -2.48
N THR A 140 -8.04 6.24 -1.23
CA THR A 140 -9.43 6.17 -0.80
C THR A 140 -10.10 7.53 -0.82
N PHE A 141 -9.40 8.56 -0.37
CA PHE A 141 -9.95 9.91 -0.38
C PHE A 141 -10.11 10.44 -1.81
N ILE A 142 -9.17 10.17 -2.70
CA ILE A 142 -9.30 10.51 -4.12
C ILE A 142 -10.47 9.73 -4.74
N PHE A 143 -10.60 8.44 -4.43
CA PHE A 143 -11.72 7.64 -4.91
C PHE A 143 -13.08 8.25 -4.52
N PHE A 144 -13.34 8.43 -3.22
CA PHE A 144 -14.66 8.88 -2.74
C PHE A 144 -14.93 10.37 -2.95
N PHE A 145 -13.93 11.24 -2.82
CA PHE A 145 -14.17 12.69 -2.85
C PHE A 145 -13.91 13.33 -4.21
N VAL A 146 -13.21 12.64 -5.12
CA VAL A 146 -12.85 13.20 -6.43
C VAL A 146 -13.43 12.34 -7.55
N ARG A 147 -12.96 11.10 -7.67
CA ARG A 147 -13.33 10.23 -8.81
C ARG A 147 -14.80 9.83 -8.77
N TRP A 148 -15.40 9.63 -7.59
CA TRP A 148 -16.81 9.26 -7.47
C TRP A 148 -17.77 10.32 -8.03
N TYR A 149 -17.40 11.60 -8.01
CA TYR A 149 -18.26 12.69 -8.46
C TYR A 149 -17.89 13.24 -9.84
N ASN A 150 -16.64 13.03 -10.28
CA ASN A 150 -16.10 13.66 -11.48
C ASN A 150 -15.23 12.73 -12.33
N SER A 151 -15.65 11.47 -12.50
CA SER A 151 -14.87 10.43 -13.19
C SER A 151 -14.58 10.76 -14.66
N THR A 152 -15.40 11.58 -15.33
CA THR A 152 -15.24 11.93 -16.75
C THR A 152 -13.97 12.70 -17.06
N VAL A 153 -13.48 13.53 -16.14
CA VAL A 153 -12.28 14.36 -16.33
C VAL A 153 -10.99 13.52 -16.36
N PHE A 154 -11.03 12.30 -15.82
CA PHE A 154 -9.86 11.42 -15.69
C PHE A 154 -9.80 10.33 -16.77
N GLN A 155 -10.76 10.30 -17.70
CA GLN A 155 -10.94 9.20 -18.65
C GLN A 155 -9.80 9.02 -19.66
N GLU A 156 -8.91 10.00 -19.79
CA GLU A 156 -7.70 9.87 -20.62
C GLU A 156 -6.80 8.73 -20.12
N TYR A 157 -6.66 8.57 -18.80
CA TYR A 157 -5.73 7.61 -18.20
C TYR A 157 -6.35 6.65 -17.19
N LEU A 158 -7.57 6.92 -16.72
CA LEU A 158 -8.27 6.09 -15.73
C LEU A 158 -9.63 5.61 -16.25
N PRO A 159 -10.04 4.38 -15.93
CA PRO A 159 -11.33 3.87 -16.31
C PRO A 159 -12.42 4.51 -15.43
N PHE A 160 -13.67 4.39 -15.88
CA PHE A 160 -14.81 4.66 -15.03
C PHE A 160 -14.92 3.55 -13.98
N GLU A 161 -14.75 3.89 -12.71
CA GLU A 161 -14.60 2.91 -11.65
C GLU A 161 -15.61 3.18 -10.53
N HIS A 162 -16.79 2.58 -10.65
CA HIS A 162 -17.89 2.69 -9.68
C HIS A 162 -18.35 1.32 -9.16
N HIS A 163 -17.47 0.33 -9.23
CA HIS A 163 -17.76 -1.02 -8.75
C HIS A 163 -17.88 -1.02 -7.22
N VAL A 164 -18.83 -1.80 -6.71
CA VAL A 164 -19.04 -1.96 -5.27
C VAL A 164 -17.80 -2.56 -4.61
N SER A 165 -17.13 -3.50 -5.27
CA SER A 165 -15.89 -4.13 -4.83
C SER A 165 -14.77 -3.11 -4.57
N THR A 166 -14.57 -2.16 -5.49
CA THR A 166 -13.61 -1.05 -5.32
C THR A 166 -13.99 -0.16 -4.14
N SER A 167 -15.27 0.14 -3.96
CA SER A 167 -15.76 0.97 -2.85
C SER A 167 -15.52 0.30 -1.50
N VAL A 168 -15.80 -1.00 -1.41
CA VAL A 168 -15.55 -1.80 -0.21
C VAL A 168 -14.06 -1.85 0.11
N PHE A 169 -13.21 -2.14 -0.88
CA PHE A 169 -11.76 -2.15 -0.70
C PHE A 169 -11.25 -0.80 -0.14
N ASN A 170 -11.68 0.31 -0.74
CA ASN A 170 -11.30 1.65 -0.31
C ASN A 170 -11.77 1.95 1.12
N GLY A 171 -13.03 1.66 1.44
CA GLY A 171 -13.54 1.84 2.81
C GLY A 171 -12.75 1.03 3.84
N MET A 172 -12.39 -0.22 3.52
CA MET A 172 -11.58 -1.06 4.39
C MET A 172 -10.13 -0.56 4.53
N LEU A 173 -9.55 0.06 3.49
CA LEU A 173 -8.19 0.59 3.55
C LEU A 173 -8.04 1.72 4.58
N VAL A 174 -9.08 2.55 4.77
CA VAL A 174 -9.08 3.59 5.81
C VAL A 174 -8.93 2.95 7.19
N VAL A 175 -9.69 1.89 7.46
CA VAL A 175 -9.60 1.15 8.73
C VAL A 175 -8.21 0.54 8.90
N LEU A 176 -7.66 -0.10 7.86
CA LEU A 176 -6.31 -0.68 7.91
C LEU A 176 -5.24 0.38 8.22
N THR A 177 -5.32 1.55 7.57
CA THR A 177 -4.38 2.65 7.79
C THR A 177 -4.45 3.16 9.22
N VAL A 178 -5.65 3.35 9.78
CA VAL A 178 -5.81 3.75 11.19
C VAL A 178 -5.18 2.71 12.12
N LEU A 179 -5.47 1.43 11.90
CA LEU A 179 -4.87 0.34 12.68
C LEU A 179 -3.34 0.36 12.59
N ALA A 180 -2.78 0.49 11.39
CA ALA A 180 -1.34 0.51 11.16
C ALA A 180 -0.65 1.69 11.86
N ILE A 181 -1.27 2.87 11.85
CA ILE A 181 -0.75 4.06 12.55
C ILE A 181 -0.81 3.86 14.07
N ILE A 182 -1.93 3.34 14.60
CA ILE A 182 -2.06 3.04 16.04
C ILE A 182 -1.01 2.00 16.45
N GLU A 183 -0.83 0.96 15.65
CA GLU A 183 0.11 -0.14 15.89
C GLU A 183 1.57 0.33 16.06
N ARG A 184 1.95 1.48 15.48
CA ARG A 184 3.28 2.05 15.70
C ARG A 184 3.53 2.47 17.14
N ASN A 185 2.47 2.82 17.88
CA ASN A 185 2.55 3.35 19.24
C ASN A 185 1.96 2.40 20.27
N ILE A 186 0.98 1.59 19.89
CA ILE A 186 0.20 0.73 20.78
C ILE A 186 0.05 -0.64 20.13
N LYS A 187 0.62 -1.68 20.73
CA LYS A 187 0.51 -3.06 20.21
C LYS A 187 -0.76 -3.78 20.68
N LYS A 188 -1.27 -3.40 21.86
CA LYS A 188 -2.41 -4.05 22.50
C LYS A 188 -3.22 -3.03 23.31
N ILE A 189 -4.54 -3.12 23.27
CA ILE A 189 -5.47 -2.39 24.16
C ILE A 189 -6.25 -3.44 24.95
N SER A 190 -5.98 -3.57 26.25
CA SER A 190 -6.59 -4.59 27.11
C SER A 190 -6.39 -6.01 26.54
N VAL A 191 -7.46 -6.69 26.12
CA VAL A 191 -7.45 -8.01 25.48
C VAL A 191 -7.24 -7.96 23.96
N PHE A 192 -7.45 -6.78 23.35
CA PHE A 192 -7.41 -6.60 21.90
C PHE A 192 -5.98 -6.41 21.40
N ASN A 193 -5.52 -7.32 20.52
CA ASN A 193 -4.20 -7.24 19.89
C ASN A 193 -4.31 -6.52 18.54
N ILE A 194 -3.74 -5.31 18.46
CA ILE A 194 -3.85 -4.43 17.30
C ILE A 194 -3.08 -5.01 16.11
N GLU A 195 -1.89 -5.57 16.34
CA GLU A 195 -1.06 -6.16 15.28
C GLU A 195 -1.78 -7.30 14.56
N LYS A 196 -2.34 -8.24 15.35
CA LYS A 196 -3.08 -9.38 14.83
C LYS A 196 -4.35 -8.94 14.12
N PHE A 197 -5.06 -7.95 14.67
CA PHE A 197 -6.27 -7.45 14.05
C PHE A 197 -5.98 -6.72 12.73
N GLY A 198 -4.96 -5.86 12.67
CA GLY A 198 -4.52 -5.20 11.44
C GLY A 198 -4.10 -6.20 10.37
N PHE A 199 -3.34 -7.23 10.75
CA PHE A 199 -3.00 -8.33 9.85
C PHE A 199 -4.22 -9.11 9.36
N SER A 200 -5.12 -9.52 10.25
CA SER A 200 -6.35 -10.21 9.86
C SER A 200 -7.22 -9.34 8.95
N TRP A 201 -7.28 -8.04 9.21
CA TRP A 201 -8.03 -7.08 8.39
C TRP A 201 -7.47 -6.97 6.98
N SER A 202 -6.14 -6.96 6.78
CA SER A 202 -5.56 -6.97 5.44
C SER A 202 -5.86 -8.26 4.67
N ILE A 203 -5.98 -9.40 5.35
CA ILE A 203 -6.43 -10.65 4.71
C ILE A 203 -7.90 -10.53 4.29
N LEU A 204 -8.76 -9.98 5.15
CA LEU A 204 -10.16 -9.71 4.82
C LEU A 204 -10.29 -8.73 3.64
N MET A 205 -9.38 -7.76 3.51
CA MET A 205 -9.34 -6.85 2.35
C MET A 205 -9.05 -7.53 1.02
N VAL A 206 -8.53 -8.77 1.02
CA VAL A 206 -8.43 -9.58 -0.20
C VAL A 206 -9.71 -10.39 -0.39
N ILE A 207 -10.17 -11.05 0.67
CA ILE A 207 -11.32 -11.97 0.59
C ILE A 207 -12.62 -11.23 0.27
N ILE A 208 -12.93 -10.15 0.98
CA ILE A 208 -14.24 -9.48 0.88
C ILE A 208 -14.45 -8.86 -0.50
N PRO A 209 -13.51 -8.11 -1.09
CA PRO A 209 -13.70 -7.57 -2.44
C PRO A 209 -13.82 -8.66 -3.51
N LEU A 210 -13.09 -9.77 -3.39
CA LEU A 210 -13.22 -10.92 -4.30
C LEU A 210 -14.59 -11.58 -4.19
N LEU A 211 -15.11 -11.74 -2.97
CA LEU A 211 -16.47 -12.23 -2.75
C LEU A 211 -17.51 -11.25 -3.32
N ALA A 212 -17.29 -9.95 -3.18
CA ALA A 212 -18.17 -8.94 -3.76
C ALA A 212 -18.21 -9.04 -5.30
N ILE A 213 -17.07 -9.20 -5.95
CA ILE A 213 -16.97 -9.45 -7.41
C ILE A 213 -17.78 -10.70 -7.80
N GLN A 214 -17.58 -11.80 -7.08
CA GLN A 214 -18.25 -13.07 -7.39
C GLN A 214 -19.77 -13.04 -7.17
N ILE A 215 -20.25 -12.39 -6.10
CA ILE A 215 -21.68 -12.35 -5.75
C ILE A 215 -22.43 -11.33 -6.60
N LEU A 216 -21.81 -10.18 -6.87
CA LEU A 216 -22.47 -9.06 -7.54
C LEU A 216 -22.28 -9.07 -9.07
N GLY A 217 -21.41 -9.94 -9.60
CA GLY A 217 -21.13 -10.03 -11.04
C GLY A 217 -20.51 -8.76 -11.62
N GLN A 218 -19.74 -8.03 -10.81
CA GLN A 218 -19.13 -6.74 -11.13
C GLN A 218 -17.61 -6.80 -11.13
#